data_AF-A0A0N4YCI5-F1
#
_entry.id   AF-A0A0N4YCI5-F1
#
_cell.length_a   1.000
_cell.length_b   1.000
_cell.length_c   1.000
_cell.angle_alpha   90.00
_cell.angle_beta   90.00
_cell.angle_gamma   90.00
#
_symmetry.space_group_name_H-M   'P 1'
#
loop_
_entity.id
_entity.type
_entity.pdbx_description
1 polymer ?
#
loop_
_entity_poly.entity_id
_entity_poly.type
_entity_poly.pdbx_seq_one_letter_code
_entity_poly.pdbx_strand_id
1 'polypeptide(L)'
;MNLNGLVLENVKESYYYKNHLVEIDSAQQLLDEVFYKVKHLEPWEKGTRKVQGMTGMCGGVRGVGAGGVVSSAFCLLYRFFKVRLTRKQLISMINSRVSPYIRGLGFMYIRYTQPPADLWEWFEPYLDDEEEIDPRSGGGDVMTFGQIVRVMLTKLDWYGTLFPRIPVPIQKEIDEKFAERKRALLFGDGRLEPRSRDDDRPARRRSRSRDRKRPASSERRHEEKRPRPTRCGHHLRHHHCTKHRKRCPDKAKQNRQDAEAEKPKKDRGPDESENTTPKE
;
A
#
# COMPACT_ATOMS: atom_id res chain seq x y z
N MET A 1 -17.10 -19.38 -13.33
CA MET A 1 -15.96 -18.66 -12.72
C MET A 1 -14.93 -18.43 -13.80
N ASN A 2 -14.42 -17.21 -13.94
CA ASN A 2 -13.46 -16.85 -14.99
C ASN A 2 -12.02 -17.09 -14.49
N LEU A 3 -11.65 -18.37 -14.39
CA LEU A 3 -10.28 -18.81 -14.13
C LEU A 3 -9.48 -18.88 -15.42
N ASN A 4 -8.15 -18.71 -15.32
CA ASN A 4 -7.25 -19.04 -16.42
C ASN A 4 -7.46 -20.51 -16.87
N GLY A 5 -7.51 -20.74 -18.18
CA GLY A 5 -7.83 -22.06 -18.76
C GLY A 5 -6.91 -23.18 -18.28
N LEU A 6 -5.59 -22.93 -18.24
CA LEU A 6 -4.60 -23.90 -17.78
C LEU A 6 -4.79 -24.25 -16.29
N VAL A 7 -5.07 -23.23 -15.45
CA VAL A 7 -5.36 -23.46 -14.03
C VAL A 7 -6.65 -24.27 -13.88
N LEU A 8 -7.70 -23.93 -14.63
CA LEU A 8 -8.99 -24.62 -14.56
C LEU A 8 -8.89 -26.09 -14.99
N GLU A 9 -8.13 -26.38 -16.05
CA GLU A 9 -7.85 -27.74 -16.51
C GLU A 9 -7.14 -28.55 -15.43
N ASN A 10 -6.06 -28.01 -14.86
CA ASN A 10 -5.31 -28.68 -13.78
C ASN A 10 -6.17 -28.87 -12.52
N VAL A 11 -7.02 -27.91 -12.15
CA VAL A 11 -8.00 -28.09 -11.05
C VAL A 11 -8.89 -29.31 -11.34
N LYS A 12 -9.52 -29.34 -12.52
CA LYS A 12 -10.46 -30.40 -12.90
C LYS A 12 -9.77 -31.75 -12.98
N GLU A 13 -8.50 -31.80 -13.38
CA GLU A 13 -7.74 -33.04 -13.51
C GLU A 13 -7.12 -33.53 -12.22
N SER A 14 -6.93 -32.65 -11.24
CA SER A 14 -6.31 -32.99 -9.97
C SER A 14 -7.04 -34.11 -9.23
N TYR A 15 -6.26 -35.04 -8.67
CA TYR A 15 -6.79 -36.13 -7.84
C TYR A 15 -7.58 -35.59 -6.65
N TYR A 16 -7.05 -34.56 -5.97
CA TYR A 16 -7.72 -33.93 -4.83
C TYR A 16 -9.12 -33.40 -5.20
N TYR A 17 -9.27 -32.78 -6.37
CA TYR A 17 -10.59 -32.32 -6.80
C TYR A 17 -11.51 -33.49 -7.16
N LYS A 18 -11.07 -34.39 -8.05
CA LYS A 18 -11.89 -35.47 -8.60
C LYS A 18 -12.36 -36.47 -7.55
N ASN A 19 -11.48 -36.86 -6.64
CA ASN A 19 -11.69 -37.98 -5.72
C ASN A 19 -12.09 -37.55 -4.30
N HIS A 20 -11.99 -36.26 -3.96
CA HIS A 20 -12.33 -35.77 -2.61
C HIS A 20 -13.31 -34.61 -2.67
N LEU A 21 -12.92 -33.48 -3.29
CA LEU A 21 -13.74 -32.27 -3.23
C LEU A 21 -15.10 -32.38 -3.94
N VAL A 22 -15.21 -33.20 -4.99
CA VAL A 22 -16.47 -33.41 -5.72
C VAL A 22 -17.54 -34.05 -4.83
N GLU A 23 -17.15 -34.87 -3.85
CA GLU A 23 -18.07 -35.57 -2.94
C GLU A 23 -18.61 -34.66 -1.82
N ILE A 24 -17.98 -33.51 -1.58
CA ILE A 24 -18.33 -32.60 -0.48
C ILE A 24 -19.33 -31.54 -0.96
N ASP A 25 -20.62 -31.71 -0.66
CA ASP A 25 -21.67 -30.73 -1.01
C ASP A 25 -21.96 -29.68 0.07
N SER A 26 -21.46 -29.88 1.29
CA SER A 26 -21.66 -28.92 2.39
C SER A 26 -20.62 -27.81 2.37
N ALA A 27 -21.08 -26.56 2.37
CA ALA A 27 -20.19 -25.41 2.51
C ALA A 27 -19.38 -25.45 3.80
N GLN A 28 -19.94 -25.97 4.90
CA GLN A 28 -19.22 -26.07 6.18
C GLN A 28 -18.05 -27.06 6.07
N GLN A 29 -18.28 -28.23 5.48
CA GLN A 29 -17.21 -29.22 5.27
C GLN A 29 -16.11 -28.67 4.35
N LEU A 30 -16.48 -27.87 3.34
CA LEU A 30 -15.48 -27.19 2.50
C LEU A 30 -14.68 -26.16 3.29
N LEU A 31 -15.27 -25.45 4.27
CA LEU A 31 -14.53 -24.54 5.14
C LEU A 31 -13.54 -25.29 6.03
N ASP A 32 -13.94 -26.46 6.54
CA ASP A 32 -13.05 -27.32 7.33
C ASP A 32 -11.87 -27.79 6.44
N GLU A 33 -12.14 -28.19 5.20
CA GLU A 33 -11.08 -28.50 4.23
C GLU A 33 -10.13 -27.32 3.97
N VAL A 34 -10.65 -26.08 3.88
CA VAL A 34 -9.80 -24.89 3.78
C VAL A 34 -8.89 -24.78 4.99
N PHE A 35 -9.42 -24.96 6.19
CA PHE A 35 -8.65 -24.89 7.44
C PHE A 35 -7.51 -25.91 7.46
N TYR A 36 -7.76 -27.15 7.04
CA TYR A 36 -6.76 -28.23 7.12
C TYR A 36 -5.79 -28.28 5.94
N LYS A 37 -6.21 -27.89 4.74
CA LYS A 37 -5.45 -28.13 3.50
C LYS A 37 -4.84 -26.88 2.87
N VAL A 38 -5.38 -25.68 3.14
CA VAL A 38 -4.89 -24.46 2.50
C VAL A 38 -3.78 -23.83 3.32
N LYS A 39 -2.61 -23.65 2.68
CA LYS A 39 -1.39 -23.09 3.29
C LYS A 39 -0.86 -21.85 2.56
N HIS A 40 -1.44 -21.49 1.43
CA HIS A 40 -1.09 -20.34 0.60
C HIS A 40 -2.23 -20.06 -0.39
N LEU A 41 -2.16 -18.94 -1.12
CA LEU A 41 -3.20 -18.49 -2.06
C LEU A 41 -2.73 -18.37 -3.51
N GLU A 42 -1.52 -18.87 -3.83
CA GLU A 42 -1.04 -19.02 -5.21
C GLU A 42 -1.76 -20.13 -5.99
N PRO A 43 -1.79 -20.06 -7.34
CA PRO A 43 -2.34 -21.12 -8.19
C PRO A 43 -1.52 -22.41 -8.20
N TRP A 44 -0.21 -22.34 -7.96
CA TRP A 44 0.70 -23.46 -8.11
C TRP A 44 1.47 -23.74 -6.82
N GLU A 45 1.74 -25.00 -6.54
CA GLU A 45 2.61 -25.41 -5.44
C GLU A 45 4.07 -25.03 -5.72
N LYS A 46 4.80 -24.63 -4.67
CA LYS A 46 6.20 -24.19 -4.75
C LYS A 46 7.06 -25.19 -5.51
N GLY A 47 7.84 -24.70 -6.48
CA GLY A 47 8.82 -25.50 -7.22
C GLY A 47 8.23 -26.46 -8.25
N THR A 48 6.90 -26.54 -8.38
CA THR A 48 6.25 -27.45 -9.35
C THR A 48 6.02 -26.81 -10.71
N ARG A 49 5.94 -25.48 -10.76
CA ARG A 49 5.74 -24.73 -12.01
C ARG A 49 7.02 -24.71 -12.82
N LYS A 50 7.00 -25.30 -14.02
CA LYS A 50 8.14 -25.32 -14.95
C LYS A 50 8.31 -23.99 -15.67
N VAL A 51 8.76 -22.95 -14.96
CA VAL A 51 9.05 -21.64 -15.58
C VAL A 51 10.41 -21.64 -16.30
N GLN A 52 11.27 -22.59 -15.96
CA GLN A 52 12.65 -22.68 -16.46
C GLN A 52 12.66 -23.16 -17.93
N GLY A 53 13.10 -22.28 -18.84
CA GLY A 53 13.22 -22.58 -20.28
C GLY A 53 12.24 -21.80 -21.19
N MET A 54 11.27 -21.07 -20.65
CA MET A 54 10.37 -20.21 -21.44
C MET A 54 10.95 -18.79 -21.67
N THR A 55 12.21 -18.70 -22.09
CA THR A 55 12.82 -17.45 -22.56
C THR A 55 12.70 -17.38 -24.08
N GLY A 56 11.63 -16.72 -24.55
CA GLY A 56 11.33 -16.49 -25.97
C GLY A 56 10.14 -15.53 -26.11
N MET A 57 9.83 -15.08 -27.33
CA MET A 57 8.79 -14.07 -27.60
C MET A 57 7.38 -14.44 -27.06
N CYS A 58 7.12 -15.73 -26.81
CA CYS A 58 5.85 -16.25 -26.27
C CYS A 58 5.92 -16.65 -24.78
N GLY A 59 7.11 -16.66 -24.17
CA GLY A 59 7.30 -17.09 -22.77
C GLY A 59 6.92 -16.05 -21.72
N GLY A 60 6.68 -14.80 -22.14
CA GLY A 60 6.24 -13.69 -21.28
C GLY A 60 4.72 -13.54 -21.16
N VAL A 61 3.92 -14.34 -21.87
CA VAL A 61 2.46 -14.24 -21.80
C VAL A 61 1.98 -14.87 -20.49
N ARG A 62 1.71 -14.01 -19.50
CA ARG A 62 1.21 -14.39 -18.16
C ARG A 62 0.00 -15.31 -18.30
N GLY A 63 0.14 -16.55 -17.83
CA GLY A 63 -0.92 -17.56 -17.87
C GLY A 63 -0.93 -18.50 -19.09
N VAL A 64 0.08 -18.47 -19.95
CA VAL A 64 0.25 -19.41 -21.09
C VAL A 64 1.50 -20.31 -20.92
N GLY A 65 2.19 -20.21 -19.79
CA GLY A 65 3.40 -20.97 -19.47
C GLY A 65 3.17 -22.18 -18.59
N ALA A 66 4.00 -23.22 -18.79
CA ALA A 66 3.88 -24.57 -18.25
C ALA A 66 3.32 -24.64 -16.83
N GLY A 67 2.29 -25.49 -16.67
CA GLY A 67 1.62 -25.72 -15.40
C GLY A 67 2.54 -26.36 -14.35
N GLY A 68 2.04 -26.39 -13.12
CA GLY A 68 2.63 -27.14 -12.01
C GLY A 68 1.56 -27.97 -11.33
N VAL A 69 1.86 -28.48 -10.14
CA VAL A 69 0.82 -29.05 -9.28
C VAL A 69 -0.07 -27.90 -8.82
N VAL A 70 -1.37 -28.01 -9.10
CA VAL A 70 -2.36 -27.00 -8.70
C VAL A 70 -2.56 -26.99 -7.19
N SER A 71 -2.73 -25.81 -6.61
CA SER A 71 -2.88 -25.66 -5.17
C SER A 71 -4.24 -26.09 -4.65
N SER A 72 -4.28 -26.52 -3.39
CA SER A 72 -5.53 -26.80 -2.68
C SER A 72 -6.47 -25.59 -2.66
N ALA A 73 -5.91 -24.37 -2.57
CA ALA A 73 -6.67 -23.12 -2.60
C ALA A 73 -7.50 -22.97 -3.89
N PHE A 74 -6.90 -23.16 -5.06
CA PHE A 74 -7.61 -23.01 -6.33
C PHE A 74 -8.60 -24.15 -6.59
N CYS A 75 -8.31 -25.37 -6.11
CA CYS A 75 -9.27 -26.47 -6.13
C CYS A 75 -10.52 -26.16 -5.29
N LEU A 76 -10.33 -25.67 -4.06
CA LEU A 76 -11.42 -25.29 -3.17
C LEU A 76 -12.17 -24.06 -3.67
N LEU A 77 -11.48 -23.06 -4.21
CA LEU A 77 -12.09 -21.88 -4.83
C LEU A 77 -13.07 -22.26 -5.96
N TYR A 78 -12.65 -23.18 -6.83
CA TYR A 78 -13.51 -23.70 -7.89
C TYR A 78 -14.66 -24.56 -7.32
N ARG A 79 -14.41 -25.34 -6.26
CA ARG A 79 -15.47 -26.11 -5.61
C ARG A 79 -16.54 -25.22 -4.97
N PHE A 80 -16.15 -24.16 -4.26
CA PHE A 80 -17.07 -23.15 -3.75
C PHE A 80 -17.90 -22.49 -4.87
N PHE A 81 -17.33 -22.35 -6.07
CA PHE A 81 -18.07 -21.82 -7.22
C PHE A 81 -19.15 -22.81 -7.68
N LYS A 82 -18.83 -24.11 -7.68
CA LYS A 82 -19.78 -25.17 -8.05
C LYS A 82 -20.91 -25.34 -7.03
N VAL A 83 -20.62 -25.26 -5.73
CA VAL A 83 -21.62 -25.36 -4.66
C VAL A 83 -22.43 -24.06 -4.49
N ARG A 84 -21.96 -22.94 -5.07
CA ARG A 84 -22.60 -21.62 -5.02
C ARG A 84 -22.79 -21.10 -3.60
N LEU A 85 -21.69 -20.60 -3.02
CA LEU A 85 -21.74 -19.95 -1.71
C LEU A 85 -22.82 -18.87 -1.65
N THR A 86 -23.60 -18.90 -0.57
CA THR A 86 -24.54 -17.83 -0.24
C THR A 86 -23.80 -16.58 0.23
N ARG A 87 -24.45 -15.41 0.12
CA ARG A 87 -23.88 -14.15 0.63
C ARG A 87 -23.53 -14.23 2.12
N LYS A 88 -24.35 -14.91 2.93
CA LYS A 88 -24.10 -15.09 4.37
C LYS A 88 -22.85 -15.91 4.64
N GLN A 89 -22.67 -17.01 3.91
CA GLN A 89 -21.46 -17.84 4.02
C GLN A 89 -20.22 -17.03 3.60
N LEU A 90 -20.31 -16.27 2.52
CA LEU A 90 -19.19 -15.45 2.04
C LEU A 90 -18.81 -14.35 3.04
N ILE A 91 -19.79 -13.65 3.62
CA ILE A 91 -19.57 -12.68 4.70
C ILE A 91 -18.93 -13.37 5.92
N SER A 92 -19.39 -14.58 6.27
CA SER A 92 -18.80 -15.37 7.35
C SER A 92 -17.35 -15.75 7.07
N MET A 93 -16.98 -16.03 5.82
CA MET A 93 -15.61 -16.36 5.43
C MET A 93 -14.67 -15.16 5.58
N ILE A 94 -15.02 -14.01 5.00
CA ILE A 94 -14.14 -12.83 4.99
C ILE A 94 -13.98 -12.19 6.37
N ASN A 95 -14.91 -12.43 7.29
CA ASN A 95 -14.85 -12.00 8.69
C ASN A 95 -14.37 -13.10 9.65
N SER A 96 -13.97 -14.27 9.14
CA SER A 96 -13.57 -15.40 9.97
C SER A 96 -12.25 -15.10 10.70
N ARG A 97 -12.20 -15.27 12.02
CA ARG A 97 -10.96 -15.19 12.79
C ARG A 97 -10.27 -16.54 12.98
N VAL A 98 -10.84 -17.62 12.41
CA VAL A 98 -10.38 -19.00 12.62
C VAL A 98 -9.11 -19.29 11.81
N SER A 99 -9.04 -18.80 10.57
CA SER A 99 -7.87 -18.96 9.71
C SER A 99 -7.78 -17.80 8.72
N PRO A 100 -6.60 -17.18 8.56
CA PRO A 100 -6.39 -16.15 7.55
C PRO A 100 -6.63 -16.69 6.14
N TYR A 101 -6.36 -17.97 5.88
CA TYR A 101 -6.60 -18.58 4.57
C TYR A 101 -8.09 -18.71 4.24
N ILE A 102 -8.97 -18.89 5.24
CA ILE A 102 -10.42 -18.84 5.02
C ILE A 102 -10.84 -17.44 4.56
N ARG A 103 -10.35 -16.39 5.24
CA ARG A 103 -10.62 -14.99 4.86
C ARG A 103 -10.09 -14.70 3.47
N GLY A 104 -8.83 -15.02 3.21
CA GLY A 104 -8.15 -14.74 1.94
C GLY A 104 -8.83 -15.45 0.77
N LEU A 105 -9.25 -16.70 0.96
CA LEU A 105 -10.01 -17.42 -0.06
C LEU A 105 -11.40 -16.82 -0.28
N GLY A 106 -12.04 -16.30 0.76
CA GLY A 106 -13.28 -15.52 0.66
C GLY A 106 -13.11 -14.27 -0.20
N PHE A 107 -12.05 -13.48 0.02
CA PHE A 107 -11.75 -12.31 -0.82
C PHE A 107 -11.43 -12.69 -2.27
N MET A 108 -10.68 -13.77 -2.49
CA MET A 108 -10.48 -14.32 -3.84
C MET A 108 -11.81 -14.72 -4.48
N TYR A 109 -12.70 -15.39 -3.75
CA TYR A 109 -14.01 -15.78 -4.26
C TYR A 109 -14.84 -14.57 -4.68
N ILE A 110 -14.87 -13.51 -3.87
CA ILE A 110 -15.50 -12.24 -4.23
C ILE A 110 -14.92 -11.73 -5.56
N ARG A 111 -13.59 -11.64 -5.63
CA ARG A 111 -12.89 -11.08 -6.80
C ARG A 111 -13.15 -11.83 -8.10
N TYR A 112 -13.42 -13.13 -8.03
CA TYR A 112 -13.69 -13.99 -9.18
C TYR A 112 -15.17 -14.12 -9.57
N THR A 113 -16.10 -13.79 -8.67
CA THR A 113 -17.53 -14.11 -8.84
C THR A 113 -18.46 -12.91 -8.82
N GLN A 114 -18.11 -11.84 -8.10
CA GLN A 114 -18.99 -10.68 -7.98
C GLN A 114 -18.87 -9.77 -9.21
N PRO A 115 -19.97 -9.08 -9.59
CA PRO A 115 -19.93 -8.03 -10.59
C PRO A 115 -18.87 -6.97 -10.25
N PRO A 116 -18.13 -6.43 -11.23
CA PRO A 116 -17.09 -5.45 -10.95
C PRO A 116 -17.58 -4.18 -10.21
N ALA A 117 -18.83 -3.77 -10.45
CA ALA A 117 -19.43 -2.60 -9.80
C ALA A 117 -19.58 -2.77 -8.28
N ASP A 118 -19.81 -4.01 -7.82
CA ASP A 118 -20.06 -4.33 -6.42
C ASP A 118 -18.74 -4.53 -5.64
N LEU A 119 -17.60 -4.68 -6.33
CA LEU A 119 -16.32 -5.00 -5.70
C LEU A 119 -15.91 -3.98 -4.65
N TRP A 120 -16.17 -2.69 -4.90
CA TRP A 120 -15.83 -1.64 -3.93
C TRP A 120 -16.57 -1.85 -2.61
N GLU A 121 -17.89 -2.07 -2.64
CA GLU A 121 -18.70 -2.22 -1.42
C GLU A 121 -18.28 -3.45 -0.59
N TRP A 122 -17.86 -4.52 -1.27
CA TRP A 122 -17.34 -5.72 -0.60
C TRP A 122 -16.00 -5.48 0.10
N PHE A 123 -15.17 -4.60 -0.44
CA PHE A 123 -13.74 -4.49 -0.12
C PHE A 123 -13.40 -3.26 0.72
N GLU A 124 -14.14 -2.17 0.57
CA GLU A 124 -13.95 -0.92 1.31
C GLU A 124 -13.82 -1.11 2.83
N PRO A 125 -14.67 -1.93 3.50
CA PRO A 125 -14.59 -2.10 4.96
C PRO A 125 -13.26 -2.69 5.44
N TYR A 126 -12.53 -3.36 4.55
CA TYR A 126 -11.30 -4.10 4.88
C TYR A 126 -10.03 -3.37 4.41
N LEU A 127 -10.14 -2.15 3.86
CA LEU A 127 -8.99 -1.41 3.34
C LEU A 127 -7.93 -1.06 4.39
N ASP A 128 -8.33 -0.98 5.66
CA ASP A 128 -7.46 -0.70 6.79
C ASP A 128 -7.34 -1.91 7.74
N ASP A 129 -7.65 -3.10 7.24
CA ASP A 129 -7.46 -4.35 7.97
C ASP A 129 -5.97 -4.67 8.14
N GLU A 130 -5.52 -4.72 9.38
CA GLU A 130 -4.13 -4.96 9.79
C GLU A 130 -3.80 -6.45 10.00
N GLU A 131 -4.79 -7.35 9.94
CA GLU A 131 -4.51 -8.78 10.06
C GLU A 131 -3.64 -9.27 8.88
N GLU A 132 -2.68 -10.14 9.19
CA GLU A 132 -1.67 -10.59 8.23
C GLU A 132 -1.97 -11.97 7.63
N ILE A 133 -1.47 -12.17 6.41
CA ILE A 133 -1.48 -13.44 5.70
C ILE A 133 -0.25 -13.55 4.81
N ASP A 134 0.26 -14.77 4.62
CA ASP A 134 1.26 -15.06 3.59
C ASP A 134 0.59 -15.82 2.42
N PRO A 135 0.17 -15.11 1.36
CA PRO A 135 -0.41 -15.75 0.18
C PRO A 135 0.59 -16.56 -0.66
N ARG A 136 1.91 -16.42 -0.46
CA ARG A 136 2.95 -17.02 -1.31
C ARG A 136 3.19 -18.49 -0.99
N SER A 137 3.31 -19.31 -2.03
CA SER A 137 3.65 -20.73 -1.84
C SER A 137 5.10 -20.85 -1.37
N GLY A 138 5.30 -21.45 -0.19
CA GLY A 138 6.62 -21.52 0.45
C GLY A 138 7.04 -20.27 1.23
N GLY A 139 6.12 -19.32 1.40
CA GLY A 139 6.26 -18.13 2.22
C GLY A 139 7.17 -17.03 1.69
N GLY A 140 7.26 -15.93 2.44
CA GLY A 140 8.14 -14.80 2.19
C GLY A 140 7.46 -13.58 1.57
N ASP A 141 6.13 -13.50 1.61
CA ASP A 141 5.35 -12.37 1.06
C ASP A 141 4.19 -12.02 2.00
N VAL A 142 4.51 -11.86 3.28
CA VAL A 142 3.56 -11.48 4.31
C VAL A 142 3.00 -10.08 3.99
N MET A 143 1.69 -9.98 3.99
CA MET A 143 0.97 -8.72 3.76
C MET A 143 -0.32 -8.68 4.58
N THR A 144 -0.83 -7.47 4.84
CA THR A 144 -2.10 -7.30 5.56
C THR A 144 -3.31 -7.51 4.63
N PHE A 145 -4.48 -7.82 5.17
CA PHE A 145 -5.71 -7.90 4.37
C PHE A 145 -6.05 -6.57 3.68
N GLY A 146 -5.77 -5.43 4.31
CA GLY A 146 -5.87 -4.13 3.65
C GLY A 146 -4.99 -4.02 2.40
N GLN A 147 -3.78 -4.60 2.44
CA GLN A 147 -2.90 -4.68 1.27
C GLN A 147 -3.43 -5.67 0.21
N ILE A 148 -3.90 -6.85 0.63
CA ILE A 148 -4.51 -7.87 -0.25
C ILE A 148 -5.66 -7.24 -1.05
N VAL A 149 -6.60 -6.59 -0.37
CA VAL A 149 -7.80 -6.02 -0.98
C VAL A 149 -7.45 -4.88 -1.93
N ARG A 150 -6.51 -4.00 -1.56
CA ARG A 150 -5.98 -2.98 -2.48
C ARG A 150 -5.35 -3.60 -3.72
N VAL A 151 -4.56 -4.67 -3.57
CA VAL A 151 -3.96 -5.40 -4.70
C VAL A 151 -5.05 -5.99 -5.60
N MET A 152 -6.08 -6.62 -5.05
CA MET A 152 -7.18 -7.21 -5.82
C MET A 152 -7.99 -6.17 -6.61
N LEU A 153 -8.10 -4.94 -6.11
CA LEU A 153 -8.79 -3.83 -6.77
C LEU A 153 -7.96 -3.10 -7.83
N THR A 154 -6.63 -3.12 -7.71
CA THR A 154 -5.74 -2.26 -8.53
C THR A 154 -4.82 -3.03 -9.46
N LYS A 155 -4.51 -4.29 -9.14
CA LYS A 155 -3.62 -5.14 -9.94
C LYS A 155 -4.42 -6.27 -10.56
N LEU A 156 -4.13 -6.53 -11.84
CA LEU A 156 -4.72 -7.66 -12.56
C LEU A 156 -4.01 -8.98 -12.25
N ASP A 157 -2.71 -8.93 -11.97
CA ASP A 157 -1.88 -10.11 -11.72
C ASP A 157 -1.98 -10.56 -10.27
N TRP A 158 -2.14 -11.87 -10.09
CA TRP A 158 -2.11 -12.59 -8.83
C TRP A 158 -1.21 -13.80 -8.97
N TYR A 159 0.04 -13.71 -8.51
CA TYR A 159 1.01 -14.81 -8.51
C TYR A 159 1.15 -15.52 -9.86
N GLY A 160 1.15 -14.72 -10.94
CA GLY A 160 1.31 -15.22 -12.31
C GLY A 160 0.08 -15.91 -12.90
N THR A 161 -1.10 -15.74 -12.30
CA THR A 161 -2.41 -15.84 -12.95
C THR A 161 -3.09 -14.46 -12.96
N LEU A 162 -4.12 -14.29 -13.80
CA LEU A 162 -4.85 -13.03 -13.90
C LEU A 162 -6.22 -13.16 -13.25
N PHE A 163 -6.63 -12.12 -12.53
CA PHE A 163 -8.02 -11.94 -12.15
C PHE A 163 -8.90 -11.58 -13.37
N PRO A 164 -10.23 -11.75 -13.28
CA PRO A 164 -11.15 -11.23 -14.28
C PRO A 164 -10.97 -9.72 -14.42
N ARG A 165 -10.90 -9.21 -15.66
CA ARG A 165 -10.70 -7.78 -15.92
C ARG A 165 -11.87 -6.95 -15.38
N ILE A 166 -11.56 -5.87 -14.68
CA ILE A 166 -12.52 -4.84 -14.30
C ILE A 166 -12.67 -3.88 -15.50
N PRO A 167 -13.91 -3.59 -15.96
CA PRO A 167 -14.14 -2.61 -17.02
C PRO A 167 -13.52 -1.25 -16.68
N VAL A 168 -12.94 -0.57 -17.67
CA VAL A 168 -12.23 0.69 -17.49
C VAL A 168 -13.06 1.77 -16.77
N PRO A 169 -14.35 1.99 -17.07
CA PRO A 169 -15.16 2.97 -16.34
C PRO A 169 -15.21 2.69 -14.82
N ILE A 170 -15.46 1.43 -14.47
CA ILE A 170 -15.53 0.98 -13.06
C ILE A 170 -14.15 1.08 -12.40
N GLN A 171 -13.07 0.78 -13.13
CA GLN A 171 -11.71 0.95 -12.60
C GLN A 171 -11.43 2.42 -12.26
N LYS A 172 -11.85 3.36 -13.11
CA LYS A 172 -11.71 4.80 -12.83
C LYS A 172 -12.49 5.21 -11.59
N GLU A 173 -13.71 4.73 -11.42
CA GLU A 173 -14.52 4.99 -10.21
C GLU A 173 -13.83 4.47 -8.94
N ILE A 174 -13.27 3.25 -8.99
CA ILE A 174 -12.49 2.68 -7.88
C ILE A 174 -11.27 3.55 -7.56
N ASP A 175 -10.53 3.99 -8.58
CA ASP A 175 -9.35 4.84 -8.42
C ASP A 175 -9.70 6.21 -7.84
N GLU A 176 -10.84 6.79 -8.23
CA GLU A 176 -11.39 8.03 -7.67
C GLU A 176 -11.76 7.87 -6.19
N LYS A 177 -12.42 6.77 -5.80
CA LYS A 177 -12.74 6.48 -4.40
C LYS A 177 -11.49 6.30 -3.54
N PHE A 178 -10.43 5.67 -4.06
CA PHE A 178 -9.13 5.64 -3.40
C PHE A 178 -8.54 7.05 -3.22
N ALA A 179 -8.64 7.91 -4.24
CA ALA A 179 -8.15 9.28 -4.17
C ALA A 179 -8.94 10.13 -3.17
N GLU A 180 -10.26 9.96 -3.10
CA GLU A 180 -11.14 10.61 -2.12
C GLU A 180 -10.77 10.21 -0.69
N ARG A 181 -10.65 8.90 -0.42
CA ARG A 181 -10.21 8.40 0.89
C ARG A 181 -8.85 8.99 1.29
N LYS A 182 -7.90 9.04 0.35
CA LYS A 182 -6.58 9.65 0.59
C LYS A 182 -6.67 11.15 0.90
N ARG A 183 -7.55 11.89 0.23
CA ARG A 183 -7.79 13.32 0.53
C ARG A 183 -8.42 13.48 1.92
N ALA A 184 -9.40 12.66 2.27
CA ALA A 184 -10.02 12.67 3.59
C ALA A 184 -8.98 12.44 4.71
N LEU A 185 -8.08 11.48 4.53
CA LEU A 185 -7.00 11.23 5.51
C LEU A 185 -5.99 12.38 5.62
N LEU A 186 -5.77 13.15 4.56
CA LEU A 186 -4.78 14.25 4.54
C LEU A 186 -5.36 15.60 4.98
N PHE A 187 -6.67 15.83 4.78
CA PHE A 187 -7.33 17.13 4.96
C PHE A 187 -8.51 17.09 5.96
N GLY A 188 -8.85 15.92 6.49
CA GLY A 188 -10.08 15.66 7.25
C GLY A 188 -9.99 15.82 8.77
N ASP A 189 -9.27 16.83 9.26
CA ASP A 189 -9.47 17.35 10.64
C ASP A 189 -9.54 18.89 10.65
N GLY A 190 -10.27 19.43 9.68
CA GLY A 190 -10.46 20.86 9.48
C GLY A 190 -11.93 21.15 9.22
N ARG A 191 -12.76 21.07 10.26
CA ARG A 191 -14.09 21.67 10.29
C ARG A 191 -13.93 23.20 10.24
N LEU A 192 -13.55 23.74 9.08
CA LEU A 192 -13.76 25.14 8.76
C LEU A 192 -15.21 25.25 8.32
N GLU A 193 -16.07 25.51 9.30
CA GLU A 193 -17.38 26.11 9.08
C GLU A 193 -17.27 27.18 7.97
N PRO A 194 -18.13 27.16 6.94
CA PRO A 194 -18.17 28.25 5.99
C PRO A 194 -18.64 29.48 6.76
N ARG A 195 -17.72 30.39 7.10
CA ARG A 195 -18.08 31.71 7.61
C ARG A 195 -19.00 32.35 6.59
N SER A 196 -20.28 32.41 6.92
CA SER A 196 -21.29 33.24 6.28
C SER A 196 -20.69 34.63 6.09
N ARG A 197 -20.71 35.09 4.84
CA ARG A 197 -20.49 36.50 4.52
C ARG A 197 -21.68 37.27 5.07
N ASP A 198 -21.61 37.66 6.33
CA ASP A 198 -22.42 38.77 6.82
C ASP A 198 -21.61 40.06 6.69
N ASP A 199 -22.11 40.84 5.74
CA ASP A 199 -21.81 42.22 5.47
C ASP A 199 -22.26 43.06 6.65
N ASP A 200 -21.34 43.59 7.46
CA ASP A 200 -21.67 44.73 8.31
C ASP A 200 -20.45 45.64 8.53
N ARG A 201 -20.50 46.73 7.78
CA ARG A 201 -19.67 47.92 7.92
C ARG A 201 -20.11 48.65 9.19
N PRO A 202 -19.17 49.25 9.94
CA PRO A 202 -19.29 50.71 10.03
C PRO A 202 -17.96 51.43 9.88
N ALA A 203 -18.04 52.52 9.13
CA ALA A 203 -17.02 53.56 9.07
C ALA A 203 -17.07 54.41 10.34
N ARG A 204 -15.91 54.76 10.92
CA ARG A 204 -15.55 56.15 11.32
C ARG A 204 -14.17 56.25 12.00
N ARG A 205 -13.27 56.92 11.26
CA ARG A 205 -12.47 58.10 11.64
C ARG A 205 -11.49 58.07 12.84
N ARG A 206 -10.24 58.43 12.48
CA ARG A 206 -9.34 59.45 13.06
C ARG A 206 -8.39 59.05 14.22
N SER A 207 -7.12 58.90 13.82
CA SER A 207 -5.90 59.52 14.38
C SER A 207 -5.64 59.46 15.90
N ARG A 208 -4.49 58.85 16.28
CA ARG A 208 -3.33 59.56 16.86
C ARG A 208 -2.22 58.57 17.28
N SER A 209 -0.99 59.03 17.07
CA SER A 209 0.30 58.48 17.50
C SER A 209 0.38 58.19 19.00
N ARG A 210 1.11 57.12 19.38
CA ARG A 210 2.22 57.14 20.37
C ARG A 210 2.76 55.73 20.61
N ASP A 211 4.02 55.53 20.18
CA ASP A 211 5.15 55.13 21.02
C ASP A 211 4.85 54.44 22.36
N ARG A 212 5.34 53.19 22.51
CA ARG A 212 6.24 52.71 23.58
C ARG A 212 5.97 51.28 24.07
N LYS A 213 7.09 50.54 24.08
CA LYS A 213 7.55 49.59 25.11
C LYS A 213 6.82 48.24 25.30
N ARG A 214 7.54 47.20 24.87
CA ARG A 214 7.57 45.84 25.45
C ARG A 214 8.12 45.91 26.90
N PRO A 215 7.58 45.14 27.85
CA PRO A 215 8.24 43.90 28.32
C PRO A 215 7.21 42.75 28.48
N ALA A 216 7.44 41.52 28.02
CA ALA A 216 8.23 40.46 28.65
C ALA A 216 7.82 40.14 30.11
N SER A 217 6.94 39.15 30.28
CA SER A 217 6.86 38.25 31.44
C SER A 217 6.20 36.94 30.96
N SER A 218 6.88 35.80 31.14
CA SER A 218 6.50 34.71 32.07
C SER A 218 5.29 33.91 31.55
N GLU A 219 5.25 32.59 31.37
CA GLU A 219 5.85 31.44 32.03
C GLU A 219 5.52 30.18 31.20
N ARG A 220 6.33 29.10 31.35
CA ARG A 220 5.97 27.66 31.44
C ARG A 220 4.95 27.11 30.41
N ARG A 221 5.16 25.98 29.70
CA ARG A 221 5.55 24.64 30.17
C ARG A 221 5.47 23.65 28.97
N HIS A 222 6.32 22.61 29.03
CA HIS A 222 6.11 21.21 28.60
C HIS A 222 5.84 20.80 27.12
N GLU A 223 6.56 19.73 26.73
CA GLU A 223 6.22 18.64 25.76
C GLU A 223 5.80 19.00 24.32
N GLU A 224 6.24 18.35 23.24
CA GLU A 224 6.61 16.96 23.01
C GLU A 224 7.44 16.92 21.70
N LYS A 225 8.41 16.01 21.56
CA LYS A 225 9.30 15.93 20.38
C LYS A 225 8.51 15.56 19.12
N ARG A 226 8.09 16.56 18.33
CA ARG A 226 7.59 16.35 16.96
C ARG A 226 8.69 15.73 16.09
N PRO A 227 8.40 14.65 15.33
CA PRO A 227 9.37 14.08 14.40
C PRO A 227 9.74 15.11 13.33
N ARG A 228 11.05 15.35 13.15
CA ARG A 228 11.55 16.32 12.17
C ARG A 228 11.17 15.85 10.76
N PRO A 229 10.56 16.70 9.92
CA PRO A 229 10.26 16.33 8.54
C PRO A 229 11.54 15.99 7.79
N THR A 230 11.56 14.86 7.08
CA THR A 230 12.69 14.43 6.23
C THR A 230 12.92 15.33 5.00
N ARG A 231 12.09 16.36 4.79
CA ARG A 231 12.16 17.26 3.63
C ARG A 231 12.00 18.72 4.05
N CYS A 232 12.84 19.59 3.45
CA CYS A 232 12.80 21.04 3.67
C CYS A 232 11.43 21.60 3.23
N GLY A 233 10.89 22.59 3.95
CA GLY A 233 9.57 23.20 3.66
C GLY A 233 9.42 23.70 2.21
N HIS A 234 10.54 24.07 1.58
CA HIS A 234 10.62 24.42 0.17
C HIS A 234 10.16 23.30 -0.78
N HIS A 235 10.39 22.02 -0.45
CA HIS A 235 9.97 20.88 -1.28
C HIS A 235 8.49 20.52 -1.11
N LEU A 236 7.83 20.97 -0.04
CA LEU A 236 6.38 20.77 0.12
C LEU A 236 5.56 21.69 -0.77
N ARG A 237 6.12 22.83 -1.22
CA ARG A 237 5.42 23.81 -2.07
C ARG A 237 5.58 23.60 -3.58
N HIS A 238 6.61 22.87 -4.03
CA HIS A 238 6.88 22.68 -5.46
C HIS A 238 6.76 21.20 -5.86
N HIS A 239 5.53 20.73 -6.07
CA HIS A 239 5.24 19.33 -6.41
C HIS A 239 5.54 18.95 -7.89
N HIS A 240 5.80 19.94 -8.77
CA HIS A 240 5.87 19.71 -10.23
C HIS A 240 7.23 19.95 -10.92
N CYS A 241 8.32 20.21 -10.19
CA CYS A 241 9.63 20.43 -10.82
C CYS A 241 10.58 19.23 -10.63
N THR A 242 10.70 18.37 -11.64
CA THR A 242 11.64 17.22 -11.66
C THR A 242 13.10 17.63 -11.47
N LYS A 243 13.49 18.88 -11.79
CA LYS A 243 14.85 19.38 -11.62
C LYS A 243 15.31 19.49 -10.16
N HIS A 244 14.40 19.59 -9.18
CA HIS A 244 14.76 19.87 -7.78
C HIS A 244 14.76 18.63 -6.87
N ARG A 245 14.50 17.43 -7.41
CA ARG A 245 14.38 16.19 -6.63
C ARG A 245 15.66 15.77 -5.87
N LYS A 246 16.84 16.21 -6.32
CA LYS A 246 18.14 15.75 -5.79
C LYS A 246 18.96 16.81 -5.03
N ARG A 247 18.66 18.11 -5.13
CA ARG A 247 19.42 19.18 -4.44
C ARG A 247 18.50 20.31 -3.96
N CYS A 248 18.27 20.42 -2.64
CA CYS A 248 17.52 21.54 -2.03
C CYS A 248 18.47 22.77 -1.99
N PRO A 249 18.21 23.87 -2.72
CA PRO A 249 19.08 25.04 -2.75
C PRO A 249 19.20 25.72 -1.37
N ASP A 250 18.13 25.69 -0.57
CA ASP A 250 18.17 26.21 0.82
C ASP A 250 19.12 25.41 1.70
N LYS A 251 19.13 24.07 1.56
CA LYS A 251 20.05 23.19 2.30
C LYS A 251 21.50 23.38 1.85
N ALA A 252 21.73 23.69 0.57
CA ALA A 252 23.06 24.01 0.06
C ALA A 252 23.57 25.38 0.56
N LYS A 253 22.68 26.35 0.75
CA LYS A 253 23.01 27.66 1.33
C LYS A 253 23.34 27.55 2.82
N GLN A 254 22.56 26.75 3.55
CA GLN A 254 22.77 26.50 4.98
C GLN A 254 24.12 25.83 5.25
N ASN A 255 24.45 24.76 4.51
CA ASN A 255 25.76 24.11 4.63
C ASN A 255 26.96 25.02 4.32
N ARG A 256 26.80 26.04 3.45
CA ARG A 256 27.87 27.02 3.18
C ARG A 256 28.05 27.98 4.35
N GLN A 257 26.96 28.42 4.96
CA GLN A 257 27.00 29.30 6.11
C GLN A 257 27.58 28.60 7.36
N ASP A 258 27.24 27.32 7.54
CA ASP A 258 27.80 26.50 8.62
C ASP A 258 29.31 26.26 8.43
N ALA A 259 29.77 26.05 7.18
CA ALA A 259 31.19 25.89 6.86
C ALA A 259 32.02 27.18 6.99
N GLU A 260 31.39 28.36 6.87
CA GLU A 260 32.05 29.65 7.15
C GLU A 260 32.14 29.93 8.65
N ALA A 261 31.22 29.39 9.46
CA ALA A 261 31.21 29.54 10.91
C ALA A 261 32.25 28.65 11.62
N GLU A 262 32.69 27.54 11.01
CA GLU A 262 33.66 26.60 11.59
C GLU A 262 35.15 26.94 11.33
N LYS A 263 35.48 28.06 10.67
CA LYS A 263 36.90 28.44 10.50
C LYS A 263 37.50 28.99 11.81
N PRO A 264 38.53 28.37 12.40
CA PRO A 264 39.19 28.91 13.58
C PRO A 264 39.90 30.23 13.26
N LYS A 265 39.71 31.22 14.14
CA LYS A 265 40.47 32.48 14.12
C LYS A 265 41.95 32.16 14.27
N LYS A 266 42.74 32.42 13.23
CA LYS A 266 44.19 32.32 13.26
C LYS A 266 44.71 33.44 14.17
N ASP A 267 45.25 33.06 15.34
CA ASP A 267 45.89 33.99 16.26
C ASP A 267 47.08 34.69 15.59
N ARG A 268 47.20 35.97 15.91
CA ARG A 268 48.24 36.88 15.44
C ARG A 268 49.48 36.79 16.36
N GLY A 269 50.62 36.41 15.76
CA GLY A 269 51.98 36.83 16.15
C GLY A 269 52.61 36.20 17.41
N PRO A 270 53.93 36.39 17.65
CA PRO A 270 54.82 37.33 16.98
C PRO A 270 56.09 36.73 16.34
N ASP A 271 56.74 37.64 15.62
CA ASP A 271 58.04 37.67 14.94
C ASP A 271 59.22 37.34 15.88
N GLU A 272 60.24 36.61 15.39
CA GLU A 272 61.66 36.76 15.78
C GLU A 272 62.60 35.85 14.96
N SER A 273 63.30 36.50 14.02
CA SER A 273 64.74 36.42 13.67
C SER A 273 65.52 35.10 13.65
N GLU A 274 66.10 34.85 12.46
CA GLU A 274 67.50 34.49 12.18
C GLU A 274 68.19 33.38 12.99
N ASN A 275 68.60 32.28 12.32
CA ASN A 275 70.01 32.14 11.95
C ASN A 275 70.30 31.03 10.93
N THR A 276 71.26 31.34 10.07
CA THR A 276 71.85 30.54 8.99
C THR A 276 72.86 29.51 9.50
N THR A 277 72.92 28.31 8.88
CA THR A 277 74.19 27.69 8.41
C THR A 277 73.93 26.43 7.54
N PRO A 278 74.83 26.09 6.59
CA PRO A 278 74.64 25.02 5.60
C PRO A 278 75.22 23.67 6.02
N LYS A 279 74.76 22.62 5.32
CA LYS A 279 75.23 21.23 5.41
C LYS A 279 76.62 21.05 4.79
N GLU A 280 77.41 20.14 5.37
CA GLU A 280 78.47 19.39 4.68
C GLU A 280 77.87 18.39 3.68
#